data_AF-A0A838QX55-F1
#
_entry.id   AF-A0A838QX55-F1
#
_cell.length_a   1.000
_cell.length_b   1.000
_cell.length_c   1.000
_cell.angle_alpha   90.00
_cell.angle_beta   90.00
_cell.angle_gamma   90.00
#
_symmetry.space_group_name_H-M   'P 1'
#
loop_
_entity.id
_entity.type
_entity.pdbx_description
1 polymer ?
#
loop_
_entity_poly.entity_id
_entity_poly.type
_entity_poly.pdbx_seq_one_letter_code
_entity_poly.pdbx_strand_id
1 'polypeptide(L)'
;MSWRVETRFQAKVEAIRAEGDPASIAELKPKQIPSDENAAAHMDRLERRLDEFSKEYGAFYNSELGKALYALDQGEPPTTEQVSAMRAILDKYVDLEDMIAAAAAAPHYASTADFTLGFQKFLEVQSPRLTRVRNAARMADWRLEVLIAEDRREDVVRRGVQLLRLAKLHEAEPSLISFLVSVSVRSVAIHGIHRALDAGPVSIEVHENLERELGRQDDPASIEKALRLERAISISASREQAWDAAPGWWVGLVG
;
A
#
# COMPACT_ATOMS: atom_id res chain seq x y z
N MET A 1 -1.61 23.87 -35.70
CA MET A 1 -1.53 24.13 -34.25
C MET A 1 -0.92 22.97 -33.46
N SER A 2 -1.22 21.71 -33.81
CA SER A 2 -0.70 20.49 -33.14
C SER A 2 0.83 20.46 -32.91
N TRP A 3 1.63 20.67 -33.96
CA TRP A 3 3.10 20.62 -33.88
C TRP A 3 3.73 21.57 -32.83
N ARG A 4 3.19 22.78 -32.64
CA ARG A 4 3.73 23.72 -31.64
C ARG A 4 3.44 23.27 -30.21
N VAL A 5 2.30 22.60 -29.99
CA VAL A 5 1.93 22.05 -28.68
C VAL A 5 2.81 20.84 -28.35
N GLU A 6 3.00 19.95 -29.32
CA GLU A 6 3.85 18.77 -29.19
C GLU A 6 5.32 19.15 -28.89
N THR A 7 5.93 20.05 -29.67
CA THR A 7 7.31 20.50 -29.44
C THR A 7 7.49 21.11 -28.04
N ARG A 8 6.52 21.91 -27.58
CA ARG A 8 6.54 22.48 -26.22
C ARG A 8 6.41 21.40 -25.15
N PHE A 9 5.59 20.39 -25.37
CA PHE A 9 5.44 19.27 -24.45
C PHE A 9 6.72 18.44 -24.36
N GLN A 10 7.30 18.06 -25.50
CA GLN A 10 8.56 17.29 -25.51
C GLN A 10 9.70 18.06 -24.85
N ALA A 11 9.83 19.37 -25.10
CA ALA A 11 10.83 20.20 -24.42
C ALA A 11 10.67 20.20 -22.89
N LYS A 12 9.42 20.19 -22.37
CA LYS A 12 9.18 20.05 -20.93
C LYS A 12 9.56 18.67 -20.41
N VAL A 13 9.27 17.62 -21.17
CA VAL A 13 9.64 16.24 -20.79
C VAL A 13 11.16 16.07 -20.77
N GLU A 14 11.87 16.64 -21.74
CA GLU A 14 13.34 16.64 -21.78
C GLU A 14 13.94 17.40 -20.60
N ALA A 15 13.37 18.55 -20.24
CA ALA A 15 13.80 19.31 -19.06
C ALA A 15 13.66 18.48 -17.77
N ILE A 16 12.54 17.77 -17.59
CA ILE A 16 12.33 16.88 -16.43
C ILE A 16 13.40 15.78 -16.38
N ARG A 17 13.72 15.15 -17.52
CA ARG A 17 14.78 14.14 -17.57
C ARG A 17 16.17 14.72 -17.29
N ALA A 18 16.43 15.94 -17.73
CA ALA A 18 17.70 16.64 -17.48
C ALA A 18 17.89 16.95 -15.98
N GLU A 19 16.80 17.12 -15.22
CA GLU A 19 16.81 17.22 -13.75
C GLU A 19 17.03 15.87 -13.05
N GLY A 20 17.04 14.76 -13.80
CA GLY A 20 17.23 13.40 -13.28
C GLY A 20 15.92 12.70 -12.85
N ASP A 21 14.77 13.33 -13.10
CA ASP A 21 13.48 12.76 -12.75
C ASP A 21 12.91 11.88 -13.88
N PRO A 22 12.13 10.83 -13.54
CA PRO A 22 11.46 10.01 -14.54
C PRO A 22 10.36 10.81 -15.26
N ALA A 23 10.20 10.53 -16.55
CA ALA A 23 9.19 11.15 -17.40
C ALA A 23 8.40 10.13 -18.23
N SER A 24 8.43 8.85 -17.86
CA SER A 24 7.54 7.82 -18.39
C SER A 24 7.39 6.66 -17.41
N ILE A 25 6.36 5.82 -17.57
CA ILE A 25 6.17 4.60 -16.78
C ILE A 25 7.38 3.67 -16.91
N ALA A 26 7.95 3.52 -18.11
CA ALA A 26 9.14 2.71 -18.33
C ALA A 26 10.35 3.17 -17.50
N GLU A 27 10.49 4.47 -17.28
CA GLU A 27 11.55 5.08 -16.46
C GLU A 27 11.33 4.91 -14.95
N LEU A 28 10.13 4.47 -14.50
CA LEU A 28 9.83 4.20 -13.09
C LEU A 28 10.32 2.82 -12.64
N LYS A 29 10.81 1.97 -13.55
CA LYS A 29 11.25 0.62 -13.25
C LYS A 29 12.37 0.64 -12.19
N PRO A 30 12.17 0.02 -11.01
CA PRO A 30 13.20 -0.01 -9.98
C PRO A 30 14.34 -0.93 -10.39
N LYS A 31 15.50 -0.77 -9.73
CA LYS A 31 16.58 -1.75 -9.81
C LYS A 31 16.09 -3.08 -9.25
N GLN A 32 16.46 -4.17 -9.92
CA GLN A 32 16.13 -5.51 -9.44
C GLN A 32 16.92 -5.82 -8.16
N ILE A 33 16.26 -6.49 -7.23
CA ILE A 33 16.82 -6.98 -5.96
C ILE A 33 16.40 -8.43 -5.76
N PRO A 34 17.15 -9.24 -4.97
CA PRO A 34 16.79 -10.61 -4.65
C PRO A 34 15.37 -10.73 -4.08
N SER A 35 14.65 -11.77 -4.49
CA SER A 35 13.22 -11.91 -4.14
C SER A 35 12.95 -12.25 -2.66
N ASP A 36 13.94 -12.75 -1.94
CA ASP A 36 13.95 -12.95 -0.49
C ASP A 36 14.22 -11.65 0.28
N GLU A 37 14.92 -10.68 -0.33
CA GLU A 37 15.16 -9.35 0.22
C GLU A 37 14.09 -8.31 -0.14
N ASN A 38 13.17 -8.67 -1.06
CA ASN A 38 12.16 -7.75 -1.60
C ASN A 38 10.78 -7.93 -0.96
N ALA A 39 10.34 -6.94 -0.19
CA ALA A 39 8.99 -6.90 0.38
C ALA A 39 7.89 -7.06 -0.67
N ALA A 40 8.03 -6.46 -1.87
CA ALA A 40 7.03 -6.59 -2.92
C ALA A 40 6.87 -8.04 -3.40
N ALA A 41 7.98 -8.77 -3.53
CA ALA A 41 7.97 -10.17 -3.93
C ALA A 41 7.38 -11.08 -2.84
N HIS A 42 7.60 -10.76 -1.56
CA HIS A 42 6.87 -11.41 -0.47
C HIS A 42 5.37 -11.14 -0.61
N MET A 43 4.96 -9.88 -0.71
CA MET A 43 3.55 -9.47 -0.88
C MET A 43 2.84 -10.16 -2.06
N ASP A 44 3.54 -10.39 -3.18
CA ASP A 44 2.98 -11.13 -4.31
C ASP A 44 2.63 -12.58 -3.96
N ARG A 45 3.44 -13.25 -3.13
CA ARG A 45 3.17 -14.64 -2.69
C ARG A 45 1.94 -14.75 -1.79
N LEU A 46 1.52 -13.65 -1.16
CA LEU A 46 0.35 -13.60 -0.30
C LEU A 46 -0.97 -13.54 -1.08
N GLU A 47 -0.95 -13.24 -2.39
CA GLU A 47 -2.14 -12.90 -3.19
C GLU A 47 -3.32 -13.86 -2.97
N ARG A 48 -3.11 -15.16 -3.22
CA ARG A 48 -4.19 -16.15 -3.09
C ARG A 48 -4.76 -16.22 -1.68
N ARG A 49 -3.91 -16.17 -0.65
CA ARG A 49 -4.34 -16.27 0.75
C ARG A 49 -5.06 -15.00 1.22
N LEU A 50 -4.60 -13.83 0.76
CA LEU A 50 -5.28 -12.56 1.00
C LEU A 50 -6.66 -12.51 0.34
N ASP A 51 -6.81 -13.07 -0.85
CA ASP A 51 -8.10 -13.16 -1.53
C ASP A 51 -9.08 -14.09 -0.82
N GLU A 52 -8.59 -15.23 -0.30
CA GLU A 52 -9.37 -16.14 0.54
C GLU A 52 -9.84 -15.46 1.83
N PHE A 53 -8.92 -14.81 2.55
CA PHE A 53 -9.24 -14.00 3.73
C PHE A 53 -10.25 -12.89 3.39
N SER A 54 -10.06 -12.17 2.29
CA SER A 54 -10.91 -11.05 1.88
C SER A 54 -12.36 -11.48 1.63
N LYS A 55 -12.58 -12.71 1.11
CA LYS A 55 -13.92 -13.28 0.95
C LYS A 55 -14.59 -13.56 2.29
N GLU A 56 -13.88 -14.14 3.25
CA GLU A 56 -14.42 -14.39 4.60
C GLU A 56 -14.66 -13.09 5.36
N TYR A 57 -13.73 -12.13 5.25
CA TYR A 57 -13.89 -10.77 5.77
C TYR A 57 -15.17 -10.13 5.21
N GLY A 58 -15.36 -10.15 3.89
CA GLY A 58 -16.56 -9.62 3.25
C GLY A 58 -17.83 -10.34 3.67
N ALA A 59 -17.79 -11.68 3.79
CA ALA A 59 -18.92 -12.48 4.26
C ALA A 59 -19.31 -12.13 5.71
N PHE A 60 -18.32 -11.90 6.58
CA PHE A 60 -18.56 -11.47 7.95
C PHE A 60 -19.29 -10.12 8.01
N TYR A 61 -18.83 -9.10 7.26
CA TYR A 61 -19.51 -7.80 7.23
C TYR A 61 -20.89 -7.82 6.57
N ASN A 62 -21.22 -8.87 5.81
CA ASN A 62 -22.57 -9.11 5.30
C ASN A 62 -23.49 -9.80 6.32
N SER A 63 -22.95 -10.36 7.41
CA SER A 63 -23.73 -10.93 8.53
C SER A 63 -24.27 -9.85 9.46
N GLU A 64 -25.27 -10.18 10.28
CA GLU A 64 -25.81 -9.24 11.28
C GLU A 64 -24.74 -8.80 12.29
N LEU A 65 -23.86 -9.74 12.71
CA LEU A 65 -22.78 -9.46 13.65
C LEU A 65 -21.77 -8.46 13.09
N GLY A 66 -21.39 -8.62 11.82
CA GLY A 66 -20.46 -7.72 11.14
C GLY A 66 -21.06 -6.36 10.77
N LYS A 67 -22.36 -6.30 10.43
CA LYS A 67 -23.07 -5.02 10.27
C LYS A 67 -23.12 -4.25 11.57
N ALA A 68 -23.41 -4.92 12.69
CA ALA A 68 -23.38 -4.32 14.01
C ALA A 68 -21.98 -3.79 14.36
N LEU A 69 -20.91 -4.53 13.98
CA LEU A 69 -19.53 -4.07 14.16
C LEU A 69 -19.24 -2.81 13.33
N TYR A 70 -19.68 -2.78 12.06
CA TYR A 70 -19.48 -1.63 11.18
C TYR A 70 -20.24 -0.38 11.63
N ALA A 71 -21.34 -0.55 12.37
CA ALA A 71 -22.16 0.53 12.89
C ALA A 71 -21.64 1.12 14.21
N LEU A 72 -20.60 0.54 14.82
CA LEU A 72 -20.00 1.08 16.03
C LEU A 72 -19.41 2.48 15.77
N ASP A 73 -19.55 3.36 16.76
CA ASP A 73 -18.87 4.66 16.71
C ASP A 73 -17.35 4.47 16.80
N GLN A 74 -16.59 5.43 16.25
CA GLN A 74 -15.14 5.37 16.30
C GLN A 74 -14.65 5.30 17.76
N GLY A 75 -13.96 4.20 18.09
CA GLY A 75 -13.40 3.96 19.42
C GLY A 75 -14.25 3.07 20.32
N GLU A 76 -15.47 2.70 19.93
CA GLU A 76 -16.23 1.69 20.65
C GLU A 76 -15.59 0.30 20.46
N PRO A 77 -15.36 -0.46 21.53
CA PRO A 77 -14.76 -1.78 21.42
C PRO A 77 -15.77 -2.80 20.84
N PRO A 78 -15.29 -3.77 20.03
CA PRO A 78 -16.12 -4.88 19.60
C PRO A 78 -16.63 -5.70 20.80
N THR A 79 -17.83 -6.28 20.68
CA THR A 79 -18.37 -7.20 21.68
C THR A 79 -17.58 -8.51 21.73
N THR A 80 -17.68 -9.26 22.83
CA THR A 80 -17.03 -10.58 22.97
C THR A 80 -17.41 -11.54 21.83
N GLU A 81 -18.66 -11.49 21.36
CA GLU A 81 -19.13 -12.32 20.25
C GLU A 81 -18.45 -11.90 18.93
N GLN A 82 -18.35 -10.59 18.66
CA GLN A 82 -17.64 -10.06 17.49
C GLN A 82 -16.16 -10.45 17.51
N VAL A 83 -15.47 -10.25 18.64
CA VAL A 83 -14.07 -10.64 18.81
C VAL A 83 -13.87 -12.14 18.59
N SER A 84 -14.77 -12.97 19.12
CA SER A 84 -14.72 -14.43 18.94
C SER A 84 -14.85 -14.82 17.47
N ALA A 85 -15.79 -14.20 16.74
CA ALA A 85 -15.98 -14.44 15.31
C ALA A 85 -14.78 -13.98 14.47
N MET A 86 -14.22 -12.80 14.77
CA MET A 86 -13.01 -12.29 14.12
C MET A 86 -11.83 -13.24 14.34
N ARG A 87 -11.61 -13.68 15.59
CA ARG A 87 -10.57 -14.65 15.95
C ARG A 87 -10.73 -15.96 15.18
N ALA A 88 -11.95 -16.51 15.14
CA ALA A 88 -12.23 -17.75 14.43
C ALA A 88 -11.93 -17.69 12.92
N ILE A 89 -12.06 -16.52 12.29
CA ILE A 89 -11.63 -16.31 10.91
C ILE A 89 -10.10 -16.22 10.86
N LEU A 90 -9.48 -15.36 11.67
CA LEU A 90 -8.02 -15.17 11.70
C LEU A 90 -7.24 -16.47 11.94
N ASP A 91 -7.74 -17.37 12.79
CA ASP A 91 -7.09 -18.64 13.12
C ASP A 91 -7.02 -19.63 11.94
N LYS A 92 -7.80 -19.40 10.86
CA LYS A 92 -7.67 -20.15 9.59
C LYS A 92 -6.52 -19.66 8.71
N TYR A 93 -5.97 -18.48 9.03
CA TYR A 93 -4.99 -17.75 8.23
C TYR A 93 -3.74 -17.41 9.06
N VAL A 94 -3.36 -18.24 10.04
CA VAL A 94 -2.16 -18.01 10.86
C VAL A 94 -0.89 -17.93 10.01
N ASP A 95 -0.82 -18.74 8.95
CA ASP A 95 0.27 -18.70 7.96
C ASP A 95 0.42 -17.31 7.32
N LEU A 96 -0.71 -16.63 7.08
CA LEU A 96 -0.71 -15.31 6.45
C LEU A 96 -0.09 -14.24 7.37
N GLU A 97 -0.16 -14.40 8.69
CA GLU A 97 0.51 -13.48 9.63
C GLU A 97 2.02 -13.60 9.55
N ASP A 98 2.54 -14.82 9.52
CA ASP A 98 3.97 -15.07 9.36
C ASP A 98 4.47 -14.54 8.02
N MET A 99 3.67 -14.69 6.96
CA MET A 99 3.98 -14.16 5.63
C MET A 99 3.98 -12.63 5.60
N ILE A 100 3.02 -11.97 6.25
CA ILE A 100 2.99 -10.50 6.37
C ILE A 100 4.20 -10.02 7.19
N ALA A 101 4.53 -10.71 8.28
CA ALA A 101 5.69 -10.40 9.11
C ALA A 101 7.01 -10.53 8.31
N ALA A 102 7.12 -11.56 7.45
CA ALA A 102 8.26 -11.72 6.55
C ALA A 102 8.37 -10.57 5.54
N ALA A 103 7.25 -10.13 4.96
CA ALA A 103 7.23 -8.96 4.07
C ALA A 103 7.66 -7.67 4.80
N ALA A 104 7.19 -7.47 6.03
CA ALA A 104 7.55 -6.33 6.87
C ALA A 104 9.01 -6.35 7.36
N ALA A 105 9.62 -7.54 7.44
CA ALA A 105 11.01 -7.74 7.84
C ALA A 105 12.00 -7.62 6.68
N ALA A 106 11.53 -7.59 5.43
CA ALA A 106 12.40 -7.47 4.27
C ALA A 106 13.17 -6.13 4.29
N PRO A 107 14.47 -6.13 3.97
CA PRO A 107 15.31 -4.94 4.05
C PRO A 107 14.98 -3.90 2.97
N HIS A 108 14.39 -4.33 1.86
CA HIS A 108 14.22 -3.52 0.67
C HIS A 108 12.84 -3.69 0.03
N TYR A 109 12.47 -2.72 -0.80
CA TYR A 109 11.27 -2.76 -1.61
C TYR A 109 11.63 -2.36 -3.04
N ALA A 110 11.29 -3.22 -4.00
CA ALA A 110 11.29 -2.89 -5.42
C ALA A 110 10.00 -3.40 -6.04
N SER A 111 9.16 -2.49 -6.54
CA SER A 111 7.91 -2.85 -7.19
C SER A 111 8.12 -3.93 -8.26
N THR A 112 7.27 -4.94 -8.22
CA THR A 112 7.23 -6.06 -9.17
C THR A 112 6.26 -5.80 -10.34
N ALA A 113 5.74 -4.58 -10.47
CA ALA A 113 4.86 -4.19 -11.56
C ALA A 113 5.56 -4.31 -12.93
N ASP A 114 4.77 -4.53 -13.99
CA ASP A 114 5.27 -4.50 -15.36
C ASP A 114 5.30 -3.06 -15.89
N PHE A 115 6.47 -2.43 -15.80
CA PHE A 115 6.71 -1.07 -16.28
C PHE A 115 6.84 -0.96 -17.80
N THR A 116 6.68 -2.06 -18.55
CA THR A 116 6.66 -2.03 -20.03
C THR A 116 5.27 -1.74 -20.59
N LEU A 117 4.24 -1.75 -19.75
CA LEU A 117 2.86 -1.51 -20.14
C LEU A 117 2.58 -0.03 -20.44
N GLY A 118 1.64 0.22 -21.34
CA GLY A 118 1.00 1.53 -21.51
C GLY A 118 0.21 1.94 -20.26
N PHE A 119 -0.12 3.22 -20.15
CA PHE A 119 -0.79 3.82 -19.00
C PHE A 119 -2.09 3.10 -18.62
N GLN A 120 -3.02 2.87 -19.56
CA GLN A 120 -4.29 2.23 -19.21
C GLN A 120 -4.06 0.82 -18.65
N LYS A 121 -3.24 0.02 -19.33
CA LYS A 121 -2.98 -1.35 -18.89
C LYS A 121 -2.20 -1.40 -17.58
N PHE A 122 -1.27 -0.46 -17.38
CA PHE A 122 -0.54 -0.30 -16.14
C PHE A 122 -1.51 -0.04 -14.98
N LEU A 123 -2.45 0.91 -15.10
CA LEU A 123 -3.44 1.17 -14.06
C LEU A 123 -4.34 -0.04 -13.76
N GLU A 124 -4.78 -0.77 -14.80
CA GLU A 124 -5.58 -1.98 -14.63
C GLU A 124 -4.87 -3.02 -13.76
N VAL A 125 -3.57 -3.28 -14.02
CA VAL A 125 -2.81 -4.28 -13.26
C VAL A 125 -2.34 -3.77 -11.90
N GLN A 126 -2.26 -2.45 -11.69
CA GLN A 126 -1.93 -1.87 -10.37
C GLN A 126 -3.06 -2.06 -9.36
N SER A 127 -4.33 -2.04 -9.78
CA SER A 127 -5.48 -2.10 -8.86
C SER A 127 -5.51 -3.37 -7.98
N PRO A 128 -5.35 -4.60 -8.51
CA PRO A 128 -5.22 -5.80 -7.67
C PRO A 128 -4.06 -5.73 -6.67
N ARG A 129 -2.90 -5.18 -7.08
CA ARG A 129 -1.72 -5.05 -6.20
C ARG A 129 -2.01 -4.18 -4.98
N LEU A 130 -2.69 -3.04 -5.18
CA LEU A 130 -3.12 -2.17 -4.09
C LEU A 130 -4.14 -2.86 -3.17
N THR A 131 -5.03 -3.67 -3.74
CA THR A 131 -6.01 -4.43 -2.96
C THR A 131 -5.32 -5.44 -2.04
N ARG A 132 -4.21 -6.07 -2.45
CA ARG A 132 -3.43 -6.98 -1.58
C ARG A 132 -2.95 -6.28 -0.31
N VAL A 133 -2.37 -5.09 -0.44
CA VAL A 133 -1.86 -4.31 0.70
C VAL A 133 -3.00 -3.87 1.62
N ARG A 134 -4.14 -3.45 1.05
CA ARG A 134 -5.35 -3.15 1.85
C ARG A 134 -5.88 -4.37 2.58
N ASN A 135 -5.88 -5.55 1.96
CA ASN A 135 -6.32 -6.79 2.60
C ASN A 135 -5.37 -7.21 3.73
N ALA A 136 -4.05 -7.04 3.55
CA ALA A 136 -3.08 -7.29 4.61
C ALA A 136 -3.30 -6.34 5.80
N ALA A 137 -3.57 -5.06 5.53
CA ALA A 137 -3.90 -4.08 6.56
C ALA A 137 -5.20 -4.41 7.30
N ARG A 138 -6.25 -4.84 6.60
CA ARG A 138 -7.52 -5.29 7.23
C ARG A 138 -7.33 -6.51 8.12
N MET A 139 -6.53 -7.48 7.68
CA MET A 139 -6.21 -8.64 8.51
C MET A 139 -5.43 -8.22 9.76
N ALA A 140 -4.43 -7.36 9.60
CA ALA A 140 -3.67 -6.82 10.72
C ALA A 140 -4.58 -6.06 11.69
N ASP A 141 -5.46 -5.20 11.19
CA ASP A 141 -6.45 -4.45 11.98
C ASP A 141 -7.29 -5.38 12.86
N TRP A 142 -7.92 -6.40 12.27
CA TRP A 142 -8.67 -7.42 13.01
C TRP A 142 -7.83 -8.11 14.07
N ARG A 143 -6.56 -8.44 13.77
CA ARG A 143 -5.67 -9.05 14.76
C ARG A 143 -5.34 -8.09 15.90
N LEU A 144 -5.13 -6.81 15.63
CA LEU A 144 -4.90 -5.80 16.67
C LEU A 144 -6.13 -5.70 17.58
N GLU A 145 -7.34 -5.65 17.03
CA GLU A 145 -8.59 -5.65 17.80
C GLU A 145 -8.71 -6.87 18.73
N VAL A 146 -8.45 -8.07 18.21
CA VAL A 146 -8.50 -9.31 19.00
C VAL A 146 -7.48 -9.29 20.13
N LEU A 147 -6.26 -8.82 19.87
CA LEU A 147 -5.21 -8.73 20.90
C LEU A 147 -5.51 -7.67 21.97
N ILE A 148 -6.11 -6.54 21.59
CA ILE A 148 -6.58 -5.53 22.53
C ILE A 148 -7.66 -6.13 23.45
N ALA A 149 -8.64 -6.84 22.88
CA ALA A 149 -9.69 -7.51 23.66
C ALA A 149 -9.16 -8.62 24.59
N GLU A 150 -7.98 -9.16 24.32
CA GLU A 150 -7.28 -10.17 25.13
C GLU A 150 -6.30 -9.55 26.15
N ASP A 151 -6.22 -8.23 26.28
CA ASP A 151 -5.22 -7.50 27.08
C ASP A 151 -3.76 -7.84 26.72
N ARG A 152 -3.51 -8.21 25.46
CA ARG A 152 -2.17 -8.53 24.93
C ARG A 152 -1.46 -7.31 24.35
N ARG A 153 -1.36 -6.26 25.16
CA ARG A 153 -0.87 -4.92 24.74
C ARG A 153 0.49 -4.93 24.06
N GLU A 154 1.46 -5.68 24.59
CA GLU A 154 2.79 -5.75 23.96
C GLU A 154 2.75 -6.36 22.55
N ASP A 155 1.90 -7.37 22.33
CA ASP A 155 1.74 -8.01 21.03
C ASP A 155 1.08 -7.05 20.03
N VAL A 156 0.14 -6.22 20.49
CA VAL A 156 -0.45 -5.15 19.67
C VAL A 156 0.63 -4.19 19.21
N VAL A 157 1.50 -3.71 20.11
CA VAL A 157 2.57 -2.76 19.74
C VAL A 157 3.59 -3.41 18.80
N ARG A 158 4.04 -4.64 19.07
CA ARG A 158 4.98 -5.35 18.20
C ARG A 158 4.42 -5.54 16.79
N ARG A 159 3.14 -5.88 16.65
CA ARG A 159 2.48 -6.01 15.33
C ARG A 159 2.23 -4.68 14.66
N GLY A 160 1.84 -3.66 15.42
CA GLY A 160 1.73 -2.29 14.91
C GLY A 160 3.05 -1.82 14.29
N VAL A 161 4.18 -2.08 14.94
CA VAL A 161 5.52 -1.79 14.39
C VAL A 161 5.81 -2.54 13.09
N GLN A 162 5.43 -3.81 12.98
CA GLN A 162 5.55 -4.55 11.71
C GLN A 162 4.72 -3.90 10.60
N LEU A 163 3.50 -3.45 10.91
CA LEU A 163 2.63 -2.79 9.95
C LEU A 163 3.17 -1.41 9.52
N LEU A 164 3.77 -0.65 10.45
CA LEU A 164 4.49 0.60 10.15
C LEU A 164 5.66 0.37 9.19
N ARG A 165 6.44 -0.71 9.39
CA ARG A 165 7.55 -1.08 8.48
C ARG A 165 7.04 -1.41 7.09
N LEU A 166 6.01 -2.25 7.00
CA LEU A 166 5.40 -2.61 5.72
C LEU A 166 4.86 -1.38 4.98
N ALA A 167 4.16 -0.48 5.69
CA ALA A 167 3.67 0.77 5.14
C ALA A 167 4.82 1.61 4.56
N LYS A 168 5.92 1.76 5.31
CA LYS A 168 7.09 2.52 4.89
C LYS A 168 7.76 1.93 3.66
N LEU A 169 7.92 0.61 3.61
CA LEU A 169 8.47 -0.10 2.45
C LEU A 169 7.58 0.13 1.20
N HIS A 170 6.26 0.03 1.36
CA HIS A 170 5.31 0.21 0.28
C HIS A 170 5.24 1.64 -0.28
N GLU A 171 5.76 2.66 0.42
CA GLU A 171 5.87 4.04 -0.13
C GLU A 171 6.77 4.10 -1.39
N ALA A 172 7.54 3.05 -1.67
CA ALA A 172 8.35 2.94 -2.88
C ALA A 172 7.57 2.53 -4.14
N GLU A 173 6.27 2.19 -4.05
CA GLU A 173 5.42 2.00 -5.24
C GLU A 173 5.26 3.31 -6.04
N PRO A 174 5.09 3.24 -7.38
CA PRO A 174 5.38 4.34 -8.29
C PRO A 174 4.22 5.34 -8.49
N SER A 175 3.17 5.30 -7.66
CA SER A 175 2.00 6.16 -7.84
C SER A 175 1.55 6.81 -6.53
N LEU A 176 0.94 7.99 -6.64
CA LEU A 176 0.40 8.73 -5.51
C LEU A 176 -0.69 7.92 -4.78
N ILE A 177 -1.51 7.17 -5.52
CA ILE A 177 -2.51 6.28 -4.89
C ILE A 177 -1.86 5.19 -4.04
N SER A 178 -0.69 4.67 -4.43
CA SER A 178 0.04 3.67 -3.63
C SER A 178 0.58 4.30 -2.34
N PHE A 179 1.09 5.53 -2.42
CA PHE A 179 1.50 6.29 -1.25
C PHE A 179 0.32 6.54 -0.28
N LEU A 180 -0.85 6.93 -0.79
CA LEU A 180 -2.06 7.09 0.03
C LEU A 180 -2.52 5.79 0.70
N VAL A 181 -2.33 4.65 0.03
CA VAL A 181 -2.55 3.33 0.64
C VAL A 181 -1.58 3.12 1.80
N SER A 182 -0.27 3.40 1.63
CA SER A 182 0.70 3.33 2.72
C SER A 182 0.31 4.20 3.92
N VAL A 183 -0.16 5.44 3.68
CA VAL A 183 -0.66 6.33 4.75
C VAL A 183 -1.86 5.72 5.48
N SER A 184 -2.77 5.08 4.75
CA SER A 184 -3.92 4.40 5.35
C SER A 184 -3.48 3.20 6.20
N VAL A 185 -2.52 2.40 5.73
CA VAL A 185 -1.94 1.28 6.49
C VAL A 185 -1.24 1.77 7.76
N ARG A 186 -0.49 2.88 7.67
CA ARG A 186 0.13 3.54 8.83
C ARG A 186 -0.92 3.96 9.86
N SER A 187 -2.05 4.53 9.42
CA SER A 187 -3.14 4.97 10.31
C SER A 187 -3.70 3.80 11.13
N VAL A 188 -3.96 2.64 10.50
CA VAL A 188 -4.36 1.41 11.18
C VAL A 188 -3.37 1.03 12.30
N ALA A 189 -2.07 1.03 11.97
CA ALA A 189 -1.03 0.71 12.95
C ALA A 189 -1.02 1.68 14.13
N ILE A 190 -1.06 2.99 13.85
CA ILE A 190 -1.03 4.05 14.87
C ILE A 190 -2.24 3.94 15.80
N HIS A 191 -3.45 3.74 15.28
CA HIS A 191 -4.65 3.58 16.12
C HIS A 191 -4.59 2.35 17.02
N GLY A 192 -4.10 1.22 16.52
CA GLY A 192 -3.91 0.02 17.33
C GLY A 192 -2.87 0.23 18.44
N ILE A 193 -1.72 0.82 18.11
CA ILE A 193 -0.66 1.14 19.07
C ILE A 193 -1.17 2.11 20.14
N HIS A 194 -1.85 3.19 19.74
CA HIS A 194 -2.40 4.19 20.65
C HIS A 194 -3.33 3.56 21.69
N ARG A 195 -4.30 2.75 21.25
CA ARG A 195 -5.21 2.05 22.16
C ARG A 195 -4.50 1.10 23.11
N ALA A 196 -3.48 0.40 22.65
CA ALA A 196 -2.69 -0.49 23.52
C ALA A 196 -1.93 0.30 24.61
N LEU A 197 -1.37 1.45 24.26
CA LEU A 197 -0.64 2.32 25.20
C LEU A 197 -1.57 3.05 26.16
N ASP A 198 -2.78 3.43 25.72
CA ASP A 198 -3.82 4.00 26.59
C ASP A 198 -4.27 3.00 27.66
N ALA A 199 -4.32 1.71 27.30
CA ALA A 199 -4.64 0.64 28.24
C ALA A 199 -3.49 0.35 29.23
N GLY A 200 -2.30 0.93 29.04
CA GLY A 200 -1.23 1.01 30.02
C GLY A 200 0.17 0.76 29.46
N PRO A 201 1.19 0.74 30.32
CA PRO A 201 2.58 0.71 29.89
C PRO A 201 2.98 -0.64 29.27
N VAL A 202 3.91 -0.59 28.32
CA VAL A 202 4.63 -1.74 27.76
C VAL A 202 6.07 -1.76 28.27
N SER A 203 6.78 -2.88 28.09
CA SER A 203 8.20 -2.94 28.42
C SER A 203 9.05 -1.90 27.66
N ILE A 204 10.18 -1.52 28.27
CA ILE A 204 11.13 -0.55 27.70
C ILE A 204 11.62 -1.00 26.32
N GLU A 205 11.90 -2.30 26.14
CA GLU A 205 12.33 -2.84 24.84
C GLU A 205 11.29 -2.60 23.73
N VAL A 206 10.01 -2.85 24.03
CA VAL A 206 8.90 -2.63 23.07
C VAL A 206 8.76 -1.14 22.76
N HIS A 207 8.85 -0.29 23.78
CA HIS A 207 8.78 1.16 23.63
C HIS A 207 9.94 1.70 22.77
N GLU A 208 11.19 1.31 23.06
CA GLU A 208 12.36 1.74 22.28
C GLU A 208 12.28 1.29 20.82
N ASN A 209 11.76 0.08 20.57
CA ASN A 209 11.55 -0.40 19.21
C ASN A 209 10.46 0.39 18.47
N LEU A 210 9.39 0.79 19.16
CA LEU A 210 8.37 1.67 18.62
C LEU A 210 8.93 3.05 18.27
N GLU A 211 9.65 3.70 19.18
CA GLU A 211 10.27 5.01 18.96
C GLU A 211 11.21 5.01 17.75
N ARG A 212 12.05 3.98 17.64
CA ARG A 212 12.95 3.80 16.48
C ARG A 212 12.17 3.71 15.18
N GLU A 213 11.02 3.02 15.18
CA GLU A 213 10.21 2.88 13.98
C GLU A 213 9.45 4.17 13.64
N LEU A 214 8.86 4.85 14.63
CA LEU A 214 8.18 6.14 14.43
C LEU A 214 9.13 7.18 13.85
N GLY A 215 10.38 7.22 14.31
CA GLY A 215 11.42 8.10 13.74
C GLY A 215 11.71 7.86 12.26
N ARG A 216 11.38 6.69 11.69
CA ARG A 216 11.50 6.41 10.25
C ARG A 216 10.29 6.85 9.44
N GLN A 217 9.15 7.09 10.08
CA GLN A 217 7.90 7.44 9.42
C GLN A 217 7.81 8.94 9.10
N ASP A 218 8.58 9.78 9.80
CA ASP A 218 8.63 11.24 9.63
C ASP A 218 9.63 11.64 8.52
N ASP A 219 9.26 11.37 7.28
CA ASP A 219 10.08 11.69 6.11
C ASP A 219 9.27 12.46 5.05
N PRO A 220 9.35 13.81 5.02
CA PRO A 220 8.64 14.62 4.04
C PRO A 220 9.13 14.37 2.60
N ALA A 221 10.33 13.82 2.39
CA ALA A 221 10.81 13.49 1.05
C ALA A 221 10.00 12.35 0.41
N SER A 222 9.28 11.56 1.20
CA SER A 222 8.47 10.44 0.69
C SER A 222 7.26 10.92 -0.13
N ILE A 223 6.55 11.98 0.31
CA ILE A 223 5.45 12.56 -0.49
C ILE A 223 5.97 13.30 -1.72
N GLU A 224 7.10 14.01 -1.59
CA GLU A 224 7.73 14.66 -2.74
C GLU A 224 8.10 13.64 -3.82
N LYS A 225 8.73 12.53 -3.41
CA LYS A 225 9.04 11.41 -4.30
C LYS A 225 7.77 10.88 -4.96
N ALA A 226 6.70 10.61 -4.21
CA ALA A 226 5.45 10.11 -4.78
C ALA A 226 4.89 11.06 -5.86
N LEU A 227 4.93 12.37 -5.65
CA LEU A 227 4.51 13.38 -6.64
C LEU A 227 5.38 13.37 -7.90
N ARG A 228 6.71 13.21 -7.74
CA ARG A 228 7.64 13.10 -8.89
C ARG A 228 7.35 11.85 -9.72
N LEU A 229 7.06 10.71 -9.07
CA LEU A 229 6.71 9.46 -9.77
C LEU A 229 5.34 9.57 -10.46
N GLU A 230 4.35 10.16 -9.79
CA GLU A 230 3.01 10.42 -10.36
C GLU A 230 3.06 11.30 -11.62
N ARG A 231 3.99 12.27 -11.66
CA ARG A 231 4.23 13.09 -12.86
C ARG A 231 4.63 12.24 -14.07
N ALA A 232 5.46 11.21 -13.89
CA ALA A 232 5.86 10.30 -14.97
C ALA A 232 4.68 9.45 -15.49
N ILE A 233 3.80 9.00 -14.58
CA ILE A 233 2.55 8.33 -14.94
C ILE A 233 1.66 9.28 -15.75
N SER A 234 1.51 10.53 -15.30
CA SER A 234 0.68 11.54 -15.97
C SER A 234 1.20 11.93 -17.36
N ILE A 235 2.52 12.00 -17.53
CA ILE A 235 3.15 12.22 -18.84
C ILE A 235 2.85 11.04 -19.77
N SER A 236 2.91 9.80 -19.28
CA SER A 236 2.59 8.60 -20.05
C SER A 236 1.12 8.57 -20.46
N ALA A 237 0.21 8.93 -19.53
CA ALA A 237 -1.21 9.09 -19.81
C ALA A 237 -1.47 10.12 -20.92
N SER A 238 -0.81 11.28 -20.82
CA SER A 238 -0.94 12.35 -21.81
C SER A 238 -0.46 11.88 -23.19
N ARG A 239 0.67 11.15 -23.25
CA ARG A 239 1.21 10.57 -24.49
C ARG A 239 0.21 9.64 -25.17
N GLU A 240 -0.26 8.66 -24.42
CA GLU A 240 -1.18 7.64 -24.93
C GLU A 240 -2.53 8.22 -25.37
N GLN A 241 -3.12 9.11 -24.55
CA GLN A 241 -4.47 9.63 -24.82
C GLN A 241 -4.50 10.70 -25.90
N ALA A 242 -3.48 11.56 -26.00
CA ALA A 242 -3.51 12.69 -26.93
C ALA A 242 -2.91 12.38 -28.31
N TRP A 243 -1.96 11.44 -28.41
CA TRP A 243 -1.23 11.18 -29.65
C TRP A 243 -1.46 9.79 -30.23
N ASP A 244 -1.56 8.74 -29.40
CA ASP A 244 -1.72 7.37 -29.93
C ASP A 244 -3.18 7.02 -30.26
N ALA A 245 -4.15 7.68 -29.61
CA ALA A 245 -5.57 7.50 -29.89
C ALA A 245 -6.11 8.37 -31.05
N ALA A 246 -5.29 9.27 -31.61
CA ALA A 246 -5.70 10.10 -32.73
C ALA A 246 -5.79 9.24 -34.01
N PRO A 247 -6.94 9.22 -34.72
CA PRO A 247 -7.08 8.43 -35.93
C PRO A 247 -6.01 8.83 -36.97
N GLY A 248 -5.27 7.85 -37.50
CA GLY A 248 -4.16 8.08 -38.44
C GLY A 248 -4.49 8.87 -39.71
N TRP A 249 -5.77 9.09 -40.03
CA TRP A 249 -6.21 9.95 -41.13
C TRP A 249 -6.08 11.46 -40.86
N TRP A 250 -5.88 11.88 -39.60
CA TRP A 250 -5.61 13.30 -39.29
C TRP A 250 -4.17 13.74 -39.59
N VAL A 251 -3.23 12.80 -39.66
CA VAL A 251 -1.80 13.11 -39.89
C VAL A 251 -1.49 13.29 -41.39
N GLY A 252 -2.34 12.80 -42.29
CA GLY A 252 -2.14 12.83 -43.74
C GLY A 252 -2.65 14.08 -44.49
N LEU A 253 -3.31 15.04 -43.82
CA LEU A 253 -3.95 16.20 -44.47
C LEU A 253 -3.16 17.51 -44.36
N VAL A 254 -1.92 17.48 -43.85
CA VAL A 254 -1.04 18.66 -43.72
C VAL A 254 0.33 18.44 -44.37
N GLY A 255 0.44 17.45 -45.26
CA GLY A 255 1.60 17.22 -46.12
C GLY A 255 1.41 17.82 -47.50
#